data_AF-A0A3N5RY80-F1
#
_entry.id   AF-A0A3N5RY80-F1
#
_cell.length_a   1.000
_cell.length_b   1.000
_cell.length_c   1.000
_cell.angle_alpha   90.00
_cell.angle_beta   90.00
_cell.angle_gamma   90.00
#
_symmetry.space_group_name_H-M   'P 1'
#
loop_
_entity.id
_entity.type
_entity.pdbx_description
1 polymer ?
#
loop_
_entity_poly.entity_id
_entity_poly.type
_entity_poly.pdbx_seq_one_letter_code
_entity_poly.pdbx_strand_id
1 'polypeptide(L)'
;MEKGEAAGRPVFGIAIATPYKMLISGPNTIDSGWEGEAGSAGQDPAAFPREGVIRYVVPELPLFGGEYLFSASVYNENLSVAYDHHELQYSFQVVGGRIRDFGLIKIKAGWLRS
;
A
#
# COMPACT_ATOMS: atom_id res chain seq x y z
N MET A 1 33.51 -8.91 -9.38
CA MET A 1 32.19 -8.89 -8.73
C MET A 1 31.89 -7.45 -8.42
N GLU A 2 30.93 -6.87 -9.13
CA GLU A 2 30.55 -5.47 -8.99
C GLU A 2 29.98 -5.26 -7.58
N LYS A 3 30.46 -4.24 -6.86
CA LYS A 3 29.88 -3.84 -5.59
C LYS A 3 28.43 -3.41 -5.87
N GLY A 4 27.47 -4.27 -5.55
CA GLY A 4 26.05 -3.90 -5.56
C GLY A 4 25.88 -2.62 -4.76
N GLU A 5 25.33 -1.61 -5.41
CA GLU A 5 25.00 -0.31 -4.86
C GLU A 5 24.38 -0.49 -3.47
N ALA A 6 24.85 0.27 -2.48
CA ALA A 6 24.40 0.18 -1.10
C ALA A 6 22.88 0.44 -1.07
N ALA A 7 22.10 -0.64 -1.13
CA ALA A 7 20.65 -0.56 -1.11
C ALA A 7 20.26 -0.11 0.29
N GLY A 8 19.91 1.16 0.42
CA GLY A 8 19.25 1.67 1.61
C GLY A 8 17.95 0.90 1.89
N ARG A 9 17.28 1.27 2.97
CA ARG A 9 16.03 0.66 3.39
C ARG A 9 14.99 0.68 2.25
N PRO A 10 14.47 -0.48 1.80
CA PRO A 10 13.46 -0.50 0.76
C PRO A 10 12.16 0.14 1.25
N VAL A 11 11.51 0.88 0.36
CA VAL A 11 10.21 1.49 0.58
C VAL A 11 9.17 0.68 -0.17
N PHE A 12 8.23 0.09 0.55
CA PHE A 12 7.13 -0.70 -0.02
C PHE A 12 5.91 0.19 -0.21
N GLY A 13 5.34 0.16 -1.41
CA GLY A 13 4.14 0.91 -1.76
C GLY A 13 3.03 -0.01 -2.26
N ILE A 14 1.80 0.41 -2.03
CA ILE A 14 0.62 -0.19 -2.68
C ILE A 14 -0.25 0.92 -3.26
N ALA A 15 -1.06 0.60 -4.26
CA ALA A 15 -2.12 1.50 -4.72
C ALA A 15 -3.42 0.73 -4.95
N ILE A 16 -4.54 1.36 -4.63
CA ILE A 16 -5.88 0.91 -5.00
C ILE A 16 -6.47 1.98 -5.91
N ALA A 17 -6.97 1.56 -7.08
CA ALA A 17 -7.56 2.45 -8.07
C ALA A 17 -8.89 1.89 -8.61
N THR A 18 -9.69 2.76 -9.21
CA THR A 18 -10.86 2.33 -9.98
C THR A 18 -10.43 1.68 -11.31
N PRO A 19 -11.33 0.98 -12.03
CA PRO A 19 -11.06 0.47 -13.38
C PRO A 19 -10.76 1.58 -14.39
N TYR A 20 -11.17 2.82 -14.09
CA TYR A 20 -10.84 4.02 -14.85
C TYR A 20 -9.52 4.67 -14.40
N LYS A 21 -8.69 3.94 -13.65
CA LYS A 21 -7.35 4.35 -13.18
C LYS A 21 -7.34 5.55 -12.25
N MET A 22 -8.47 5.88 -11.62
CA MET A 22 -8.53 6.92 -10.61
C MET A 22 -7.99 6.36 -9.28
N LEU A 23 -6.94 6.97 -8.74
CA LEU A 23 -6.35 6.59 -7.46
C LEU A 23 -7.34 6.81 -6.32
N ILE A 24 -7.57 5.77 -5.51
CA ILE A 24 -8.38 5.82 -4.29
C ILE A 24 -7.46 5.95 -3.06
N SER A 25 -6.39 5.16 -3.02
CA SER A 25 -5.42 5.13 -1.92
C SER A 25 -4.06 4.68 -2.43
N GLY A 26 -2.98 5.27 -1.92
CA GLY A 26 -1.61 4.95 -2.32
C GLY A 26 -0.57 5.13 -1.22
N PRO A 27 -0.67 4.41 -0.09
CA PRO A 27 0.29 4.53 0.99
C PRO A 27 1.62 3.84 0.66
N ASN A 28 2.66 4.27 1.34
CA ASN A 28 3.96 3.62 1.35
C ASN A 28 4.49 3.51 2.79
N THR A 29 5.60 2.81 2.97
CA THR A 29 6.17 2.60 4.30
C THR A 29 6.86 3.83 4.92
N ILE A 30 7.20 4.89 4.16
CA ILE A 30 7.87 6.09 4.69
C ILE A 30 6.96 6.83 5.67
N ASP A 31 5.75 7.17 5.24
CA ASP A 31 4.83 8.02 6.03
C ASP A 31 3.89 7.22 6.94
N SER A 32 4.07 5.90 7.01
CA SER A 32 3.19 4.99 7.74
C SER A 32 3.52 4.84 9.23
N GLY A 33 4.66 5.38 9.68
CA GLY A 33 5.21 5.08 11.01
C GLY A 33 5.65 3.61 11.15
N TRP A 34 5.75 2.87 10.04
CA TRP A 34 6.22 1.50 10.02
C TRP A 34 7.71 1.47 10.35
N GLU A 35 8.02 1.13 11.60
CA GLU A 35 9.34 0.72 12.06
C GLU A 35 9.47 -0.79 11.81
N GLY A 36 9.42 -1.22 10.55
CA GLY A 36 9.66 -2.62 10.20
C GLY A 36 10.88 -3.17 10.94
N GLU A 37 10.97 -4.49 11.13
CA GLU A 37 12.02 -5.19 11.90
C GLU A 37 13.49 -4.81 11.58
N ALA A 38 13.73 -3.95 10.59
CA ALA A 38 14.90 -3.08 10.52
C ALA A 38 14.92 -2.06 11.68
N GLY A 39 15.39 -2.55 12.83
CA GLY A 39 16.14 -1.81 13.86
C GLY A 39 15.66 -0.41 14.21
N SER A 40 15.20 -0.26 15.45
CA SER A 40 15.21 1.00 16.20
C SER A 40 16.45 1.82 15.83
N ALA A 41 16.25 3.12 15.58
CA ALA A 41 17.28 4.10 15.21
C ALA A 41 18.68 3.72 15.73
N GLY A 42 19.56 3.25 14.85
CA GLY A 42 20.93 2.84 15.20
C GLY A 42 21.42 1.52 14.62
N GLN A 43 20.61 0.75 13.88
CA GLN A 43 21.09 -0.44 13.16
C GLN A 43 21.34 -0.16 11.68
N ASP A 44 22.32 -0.89 11.12
CA ASP A 44 22.76 -0.82 9.73
C ASP A 44 21.56 -0.94 8.77
N PRO A 45 21.33 0.03 7.85
CA PRO A 45 20.30 -0.08 6.83
C PRO A 45 20.44 -1.33 5.94
N ALA A 46 21.61 -1.96 5.91
CA ALA A 46 21.83 -3.26 5.27
C ALA A 46 21.18 -4.46 5.98
N ALA A 47 20.54 -4.27 7.14
CA ALA A 47 19.92 -5.34 7.93
C ALA A 47 18.52 -5.76 7.44
N PHE A 48 18.01 -5.19 6.34
CA PHE A 48 16.72 -5.64 5.79
C PHE A 48 16.82 -7.10 5.30
N PRO A 49 15.93 -8.02 5.75
CA PRO A 49 15.98 -9.41 5.33
C PRO A 49 15.95 -9.54 3.80
N ARG A 50 16.80 -10.41 3.24
CA ARG A 50 16.83 -10.66 1.78
C ARG A 50 15.55 -11.31 1.26
N GLU A 51 14.79 -11.95 2.14
CA GLU A 51 13.52 -12.62 1.85
C GLU A 51 12.54 -12.40 3.00
N GLY A 52 11.25 -12.39 2.68
CA GLY A 52 10.20 -12.16 3.66
C GLY A 52 8.87 -11.80 3.02
N VAL A 53 7.89 -11.49 3.88
CA VAL A 53 6.55 -11.07 3.45
C VAL A 53 6.19 -9.79 4.17
N ILE A 54 5.85 -8.75 3.40
CA ILE A 54 5.25 -7.52 3.92
C ILE A 54 3.74 -7.60 3.76
N ARG A 55 3.00 -7.18 4.80
CA ARG A 55 1.54 -7.19 4.81
C ARG A 55 1.01 -5.79 5.05
N TYR A 56 0.27 -5.26 4.08
CA TYR A 56 -0.59 -4.10 4.26
C TYR A 56 -1.98 -4.58 4.69
N VAL A 57 -2.38 -4.25 5.92
CA VAL A 57 -3.63 -4.73 6.52
C VAL A 57 -4.67 -3.62 6.56
N VAL A 58 -5.79 -3.84 5.87
CA VAL A 58 -6.97 -2.97 5.93
C VAL A 58 -8.01 -3.63 6.85
N PRO A 59 -8.21 -3.16 8.09
CA PRO A 59 -9.02 -3.86 9.09
C PRO A 59 -10.52 -3.89 8.76
N GLU A 60 -11.04 -2.81 8.18
CA GLU A 60 -12.38 -2.74 7.60
C GLU A 60 -12.24 -2.14 6.21
N LEU A 61 -12.62 -2.87 5.17
CA LEU A 61 -12.50 -2.40 3.79
C LEU A 61 -13.54 -1.30 3.53
N PRO A 62 -13.13 -0.04 3.29
CA PRO A 62 -14.07 1.07 3.14
C PRO A 62 -14.58 1.18 1.70
N LEU A 63 -14.45 0.15 0.87
CA LEU A 63 -14.82 0.19 -0.54
C LEU A 63 -16.25 -0.32 -0.74
N PHE A 64 -17.01 0.31 -1.62
CA PHE A 64 -18.31 -0.22 -2.04
C PHE A 64 -18.17 -1.32 -3.09
N GLY A 65 -19.26 -2.03 -3.35
CA GLY A 65 -19.27 -3.13 -4.30
C GLY A 65 -18.85 -2.66 -5.71
N GLY A 66 -17.90 -3.37 -6.32
CA GLY A 66 -17.32 -2.98 -7.60
C GLY A 66 -16.00 -3.68 -7.89
N GLU A 67 -15.48 -3.43 -9.09
CA GLU A 67 -14.13 -3.87 -9.49
C GLU A 67 -13.11 -2.77 -9.15
N TYR A 68 -11.92 -3.20 -8.73
CA TYR A 68 -10.81 -2.32 -8.38
C TYR A 68 -9.51 -2.87 -8.95
N LEU A 69 -8.56 -1.98 -9.20
CA LEU A 69 -7.20 -2.29 -9.62
C LEU A 69 -6.25 -2.12 -8.44
N PHE A 70 -5.18 -2.91 -8.41
CA PHE A 70 -4.18 -2.91 -7.36
C PHE A 70 -2.77 -2.86 -7.95
N SER A 71 -1.92 -2.02 -7.34
CA SER A 71 -0.48 -1.93 -7.62
C SER A 71 0.32 -2.34 -6.38
N ALA A 72 1.50 -2.88 -6.61
CA ALA A 72 2.52 -3.10 -5.57
C ALA A 72 3.87 -2.61 -6.09
N SER A 73 4.68 -2.02 -5.21
CA SER A 73 5.99 -1.51 -5.59
C SER A 73 7.01 -1.59 -4.47
N VAL A 74 8.29 -1.61 -4.88
CA VAL A 74 9.44 -1.51 -3.99
C VAL A 74 10.44 -0.52 -4.60
N TYR A 75 10.80 0.49 -3.81
CA TYR A 75 11.70 1.56 -4.21
C TYR A 75 12.86 1.71 -3.21
N ASN A 76 13.90 2.45 -3.59
CA ASN A 76 14.87 2.97 -2.64
C ASN A 76 14.27 4.06 -1.74
N GLU A 77 14.99 4.44 -0.67
CA GLU A 77 14.52 5.37 0.38
C GLU A 77 14.03 6.73 -0.14
N ASN A 78 14.63 7.23 -1.23
CA ASN A 78 14.29 8.53 -1.83
C ASN A 78 13.32 8.42 -3.02
N LEU A 79 12.75 7.23 -3.25
CA LEU A 79 11.76 6.94 -4.31
C LEU A 79 12.26 7.18 -5.75
N SER A 80 13.57 7.26 -5.97
CA SER A 80 14.15 7.54 -7.30
C SER A 80 14.38 6.30 -8.16
N VAL A 81 14.59 5.14 -7.53
CA VAL A 81 14.87 3.88 -8.21
C VAL A 81 13.86 2.83 -7.76
N ALA A 82 13.12 2.27 -8.71
CA ALA A 82 12.28 1.12 -8.48
C ALA A 82 13.14 -0.14 -8.51
N TYR A 83 13.12 -0.92 -7.43
CA TYR A 83 13.61 -2.29 -7.45
C TYR A 83 12.62 -3.20 -8.20
N ASP A 84 11.33 -2.96 -7.98
CA ASP A 84 10.23 -3.59 -8.72
C ASP A 84 8.97 -2.71 -8.65
N HIS A 85 8.13 -2.76 -9.70
CA HIS A 85 6.88 -2.02 -9.75
C HIS A 85 5.85 -2.72 -10.65
N HIS A 86 4.82 -3.25 -10.01
CA HIS A 86 3.63 -3.78 -10.68
C HIS A 86 2.52 -2.72 -10.71
N GLU A 87 2.48 -1.92 -11.77
CA GLU A 87 1.48 -0.84 -11.93
C GLU A 87 0.14 -1.40 -12.43
N LEU A 88 -0.91 -1.32 -11.61
CA LEU A 88 -2.29 -1.71 -11.94
C LEU A 88 -2.43 -3.13 -12.51
N GLN A 89 -1.50 -4.02 -12.14
CA GLN A 89 -1.36 -5.35 -12.73
C GLN A 89 -2.36 -6.37 -12.18
N TYR A 90 -3.00 -6.07 -11.06
CA TYR A 90 -3.94 -6.96 -10.39
C TYR A 90 -5.32 -6.31 -10.30
N SER A 91 -6.38 -7.11 -10.39
CA SER A 91 -7.74 -6.66 -10.12
C SER A 91 -8.40 -7.52 -9.04
N PHE A 92 -9.35 -6.92 -8.32
CA PHE A 92 -10.17 -7.61 -7.35
C PHE A 92 -11.59 -7.05 -7.33
N GLN A 93 -12.55 -7.89 -6.94
CA GLN A 93 -13.95 -7.52 -6.85
C GLN A 93 -14.37 -7.42 -5.38
N VAL A 94 -14.99 -6.30 -5.02
CA VAL A 94 -15.68 -6.14 -3.75
C VAL A 94 -17.14 -6.51 -3.95
N VAL A 95 -17.62 -7.49 -3.18
CA VAL A 95 -19.02 -7.87 -3.18
C VAL A 95 -19.74 -7.00 -2.15
N GLY A 96 -20.71 -6.22 -2.60
CA GLY A 96 -21.46 -5.30 -1.75
C GLY A 96 -22.26 -6.01 -0.66
N GLY A 97 -22.49 -5.31 0.45
CA GLY A 97 -23.38 -5.76 1.53
C GLY A 97 -24.87 -5.64 1.15
N ARG A 98 -25.75 -6.04 2.08
CA ARG A 98 -27.22 -6.00 1.90
C ARG A 98 -27.81 -4.57 1.80
N ILE A 99 -27.06 -3.55 2.20
CA ILE A 99 -27.52 -2.16 2.24
C ILE A 99 -27.16 -1.49 0.92
N ARG A 100 -28.12 -0.75 0.34
CA ARG A 100 -27.87 0.09 -0.84
C ARG A 100 -27.09 1.32 -0.42
N ASP A 101 -25.78 1.22 -0.49
CA ASP A 101 -24.86 2.35 -0.39
C ASP A 101 -24.40 2.78 -1.79
N PHE A 102 -24.11 4.07 -1.97
CA PHE A 102 -23.72 4.66 -3.25
C PHE A 102 -22.35 5.34 -3.15
N GLY A 103 -21.59 5.29 -4.24
CA GLY A 103 -20.28 5.93 -4.36
C GLY A 103 -19.14 4.92 -4.53
N LEU A 104 -17.92 5.33 -4.15
CA LEU A 104 -16.72 4.48 -4.20
C LEU A 104 -16.26 4.04 -2.81
N ILE A 105 -16.40 4.92 -1.81
CA ILE A 105 -15.94 4.68 -0.45
C ILE A 105 -17.02 4.95 0.59
N LYS A 106 -17.00 4.16 1.66
CA LYS A 106 -17.79 4.36 2.87
C LYS A 106 -17.10 5.40 3.75
N ILE A 107 -17.75 6.54 3.92
CA ILE A 107 -17.35 7.53 4.93
C ILE A 107 -17.98 7.14 6.27
N LYS A 108 -17.16 7.00 7.31
CA LYS A 108 -17.65 6.72 8.67
C LYS A 108 -18.29 7.97 9.27
N ALA A 109 -19.56 8.18 8.96
CA ALA A 109 -20.37 9.30 9.41
C ALA A 109 -21.65 8.81 10.11
N GLY A 110 -22.29 9.71 10.87
CA GLY A 110 -23.56 9.44 11.55
C GLY A 110 -24.46 10.67 11.53
N TRP A 111 -25.76 10.44 11.59
CA TRP A 111 -26.74 11.50 11.74
C TRP A 111 -26.93 11.83 13.23
N LEU A 112 -26.96 13.11 13.57
CA LEU A 112 -27.36 13.58 14.89
C LEU A 112 -28.77 14.15 14.80
N ARG A 113 -29.65 13.75 15.72
CA ARG A 113 -30.92 14.44 15.96
C ARG A 113 -30.69 15.44 17.08
N SER A 114 -30.88 16.71 16.80
CA SER A 114 -30.95 17.80 17.80
C SER A 114 -32.37 18.00 18.29
#